data_AF-A0A1B9B2G7-F1
#
_entry.id   AF-A0A1B9B2G7-F1
#
_cell.length_a   1.000
_cell.length_b   1.000
_cell.length_c   1.000
_cell.angle_alpha   90.00
_cell.angle_beta   90.00
_cell.angle_gamma   90.00
#
_symmetry.space_group_name_H-M   'P 1'
#
loop_
_entity.id
_entity.type
_entity.pdbx_description
1 polymer ?
#
loop_
_entity_poly.entity_id
_entity_poly.type
_entity_poly.pdbx_seq_one_letter_code
_entity_poly.pdbx_strand_id
1 'polypeptide(L)'
;MGAVEKKKKPFYKKWWVWLIAIILIIAVGTSEENEESKAVDSSDVKETSVVNDTKNKEQEKEETTTKEVAKEEPKEEAKTEKVSVSREFSSALKKAEQYAESMHMSKNAIYDQLVSEYGEQFPADAAQYAINNLEFDWNANALKKANSYADDMDMSKSAIYDQLVSEYGEKFTPEEAQYAIDNLE
;
A
#
# COMPACT_ATOMS: atom_id res chain seq x y z
N MET A 1 42.70 19.04 15.01
CA MET A 1 41.36 18.48 15.24
C MET A 1 40.51 18.85 14.02
N GLY A 2 40.26 17.92 13.10
CA GLY A 2 39.48 18.17 11.89
C GLY A 2 38.01 17.85 12.14
N ALA A 3 37.13 18.82 11.92
CA ALA A 3 35.69 18.62 12.02
C ALA A 3 35.20 17.80 10.82
N VAL A 4 34.53 16.69 11.09
CA VAL A 4 33.89 15.86 10.06
C VAL A 4 32.56 16.52 9.68
N GLU A 5 32.52 17.15 8.50
CA GLU A 5 31.28 17.65 7.92
C GLU A 5 30.35 16.48 7.57
N LYS A 6 29.17 16.44 8.21
CA LYS A 6 28.12 15.49 7.85
C LYS A 6 27.38 16.00 6.62
N LYS A 7 27.64 15.41 5.46
CA LYS A 7 26.87 15.63 4.22
C LYS A 7 25.39 15.30 4.46
N LYS A 8 24.51 16.31 4.47
CA LYS A 8 23.06 16.11 4.59
C LYS A 8 22.56 15.42 3.33
N LYS A 9 21.79 14.34 3.51
CA LYS A 9 21.17 13.62 2.39
C LYS A 9 20.18 14.56 1.70
N PRO A 10 20.22 14.67 0.36
CA PRO A 10 19.30 15.54 -0.35
C PRO A 10 17.86 15.04 -0.24
N PHE A 11 16.94 15.93 0.14
CA PHE A 11 15.53 15.62 0.34
C PHE A 11 14.82 15.20 -0.96
N TYR A 12 15.31 15.65 -2.12
CA TYR A 12 14.80 15.31 -3.45
C TYR A 12 14.98 13.84 -3.86
N LYS A 13 15.74 13.05 -3.08
CA LYS A 13 15.85 11.59 -3.28
C LYS A 13 14.65 10.82 -2.76
N LYS A 14 13.77 11.46 -2.01
CA LYS A 14 12.56 10.82 -1.51
C LYS A 14 11.46 10.97 -2.56
N TRP A 15 10.84 9.87 -2.95
CA TRP A 15 9.91 9.76 -4.08
C TRP A 15 8.72 10.74 -4.04
N TRP A 16 8.13 11.00 -2.86
CA TRP A 16 7.09 12.03 -2.64
C TRP A 16 7.46 13.46 -3.11
N VAL A 17 8.74 13.81 -3.21
CA VAL A 17 9.15 15.13 -3.75
C VAL A 17 8.86 15.24 -5.25
N TRP A 18 8.92 14.13 -5.99
CA TRP A 18 8.52 14.08 -7.41
C TRP A 18 7.00 14.11 -7.58
N LEU A 19 6.26 13.50 -6.66
CA LEU A 19 4.79 13.54 -6.64
C LEU A 19 4.26 14.98 -6.46
N ILE A 20 4.89 15.76 -5.57
CA ILE A 20 4.57 17.19 -5.38
C ILE A 20 4.97 18.03 -6.62
N ALA A 21 6.10 17.72 -7.26
CA ALA A 21 6.54 18.44 -8.45
C ALA A 21 5.56 18.24 -9.64
N ILE A 22 5.03 17.04 -9.84
CA ILE A 22 4.05 16.74 -10.90
C ILE A 22 2.73 17.50 -10.67
N ILE A 23 2.24 17.56 -9.43
CA ILE A 23 1.00 18.29 -9.08
C ILE A 23 1.16 19.80 -9.32
N LEU A 24 2.34 20.38 -9.07
CA LEU A 24 2.61 21.80 -9.32
C LEU A 24 2.72 22.14 -10.82
N ILE A 25 3.13 21.20 -11.67
CA ILE A 25 3.20 21.41 -13.13
C ILE A 25 1.80 21.42 -13.75
N ILE A 26 0.87 20.60 -13.25
CA ILE A 26 -0.52 20.55 -13.73
C ILE A 26 -1.29 21.83 -13.34
N ALA A 27 -0.96 22.47 -12.21
CA ALA A 27 -1.64 23.67 -11.73
C ALA A 27 -1.26 24.98 -12.45
N VAL A 28 -0.23 24.99 -13.32
CA VAL A 28 0.23 26.19 -14.05
C VAL A 28 -0.02 26.10 -15.57
N GLY A 29 -0.44 24.94 -16.10
CA GLY A 29 -0.56 24.68 -17.52
C GLY A 29 -1.99 24.68 -18.08
N THR A 30 -2.72 25.79 -18.01
CA THR A 30 -3.81 26.06 -18.97
C THR A 30 -3.51 27.36 -19.71
N SER A 31 -2.65 27.25 -20.72
CA SER A 31 -2.47 28.26 -21.77
C SER A 31 -1.99 27.51 -23.01
N GLU A 32 -2.83 27.56 -24.03
CA GLU A 32 -2.75 27.00 -25.36
C GLU A 32 -1.53 27.54 -26.14
N GLU A 33 -0.67 26.66 -26.65
CA GLU A 33 -0.04 26.82 -27.96
C GLU A 33 0.57 25.52 -28.48
N ASN A 34 0.44 25.38 -29.79
CA ASN A 34 0.75 24.29 -30.69
C ASN A 34 2.28 24.18 -30.97
N GLU A 35 2.75 22.98 -31.32
CA GLU A 35 3.75 22.67 -32.37
C GLU A 35 4.55 21.36 -32.10
N GLU A 36 4.46 20.50 -33.12
CA GLU A 36 5.27 19.36 -33.57
C GLU A 36 6.62 18.97 -32.91
N SER A 37 6.71 17.64 -32.68
CA SER A 37 7.79 16.74 -33.13
C SER A 37 9.13 16.66 -32.36
N LYS A 38 9.42 15.50 -31.75
CA LYS A 38 10.28 14.41 -32.32
C LYS A 38 10.78 13.44 -31.25
N ALA A 39 10.78 12.18 -31.67
CA ALA A 39 11.27 10.97 -31.02
C ALA A 39 12.78 10.97 -30.72
N VAL A 40 13.14 10.26 -29.63
CA VAL A 40 14.23 9.26 -29.41
C VAL A 40 14.52 9.23 -27.91
N ASP A 41 14.91 8.17 -27.23
CA ASP A 41 15.01 6.73 -27.44
C ASP A 41 15.47 6.21 -26.06
N SER A 42 14.97 5.05 -25.67
CA SER A 42 15.31 4.35 -24.43
C SER A 42 16.76 3.88 -24.44
N SER A 43 17.38 3.70 -23.26
CA SER A 43 18.07 2.43 -22.89
C SER A 43 18.78 2.51 -21.52
N ASP A 44 18.83 1.33 -20.90
CA ASP A 44 19.73 0.85 -19.83
C ASP A 44 19.28 0.83 -18.35
N VAL A 45 18.43 -0.16 -18.05
CA VAL A 45 18.68 -1.36 -17.19
C VAL A 45 19.81 -1.30 -16.14
N LYS A 46 19.46 -1.59 -14.87
CA LYS A 46 20.03 -2.65 -13.98
C LYS A 46 19.60 -2.39 -12.52
N GLU A 47 18.79 -3.25 -11.91
CA GLU A 47 19.12 -4.55 -11.30
C GLU A 47 19.46 -4.46 -9.82
N THR A 48 18.73 -5.30 -9.08
CA THR A 48 18.62 -5.56 -7.66
C THR A 48 19.84 -6.27 -7.06
N SER A 49 20.11 -6.06 -5.76
CA SER A 49 20.81 -7.01 -4.84
C SER A 49 20.52 -6.54 -3.40
N VAL A 50 19.51 -7.08 -2.69
CA VAL A 50 19.44 -8.29 -1.83
C VAL A 50 20.50 -8.41 -0.72
N VAL A 51 20.00 -8.68 0.51
CA VAL A 51 20.49 -9.63 1.55
C VAL A 51 20.88 -9.07 2.94
N ASN A 52 20.04 -9.46 3.92
CA ASN A 52 20.24 -9.99 5.29
C ASN A 52 21.35 -9.50 6.25
N ASP A 53 21.00 -9.38 7.54
CA ASP A 53 21.25 -10.37 8.63
C ASP A 53 21.01 -9.70 10.00
N THR A 54 20.03 -10.12 10.83
CA THR A 54 20.02 -11.27 11.77
C THR A 54 20.62 -10.95 13.16
N LYS A 55 19.71 -10.88 14.16
CA LYS A 55 19.73 -11.59 15.47
C LYS A 55 20.75 -11.20 16.57
N ASN A 56 20.22 -10.97 17.78
CA ASN A 56 20.40 -11.70 19.07
C ASN A 56 20.07 -10.71 20.21
N LYS A 57 19.11 -10.88 21.13
CA LYS A 57 18.79 -11.94 22.12
C LYS A 57 19.90 -12.21 23.15
N GLU A 58 19.56 -11.92 24.41
CA GLU A 58 19.87 -12.54 25.73
C GLU A 58 19.91 -11.38 26.77
N GLN A 59 19.01 -11.25 27.76
CA GLN A 59 18.62 -12.09 28.91
C GLN A 59 19.34 -11.67 30.22
N GLU A 60 18.59 -11.80 31.33
CA GLU A 60 18.97 -11.96 32.74
C GLU A 60 18.57 -10.76 33.64
N LYS A 61 17.62 -10.79 34.59
CA LYS A 61 17.12 -11.69 35.68
C LYS A 61 17.59 -11.17 37.06
N GLU A 62 16.63 -10.84 37.94
CA GLU A 62 16.55 -11.08 39.41
C GLU A 62 15.38 -10.21 39.97
N GLU A 63 14.30 -10.79 40.54
CA GLU A 63 14.07 -11.16 41.97
C GLU A 63 14.02 -9.94 42.93
N THR A 64 13.13 -9.71 43.90
CA THR A 64 11.92 -10.35 44.49
C THR A 64 11.24 -9.32 45.43
N THR A 65 9.96 -9.55 45.79
CA THR A 65 9.29 -9.16 47.05
C THR A 65 8.24 -8.02 47.03
N THR A 66 7.00 -8.46 46.81
CA THR A 66 5.82 -8.29 47.66
C THR A 66 5.66 -6.98 48.45
N LYS A 67 4.71 -6.14 48.02
CA LYS A 67 3.86 -5.38 48.94
C LYS A 67 2.45 -5.23 48.37
N GLU A 68 1.57 -5.98 49.00
CA GLU A 68 0.12 -5.93 48.91
C GLU A 68 -0.39 -4.54 49.35
N VAL A 69 -1.04 -3.83 48.43
CA VAL A 69 -1.98 -2.76 48.74
C VAL A 69 -3.14 -2.90 47.77
N ALA A 70 -4.25 -3.43 48.28
CA ALA A 70 -5.54 -3.38 47.62
C ALA A 70 -5.96 -1.91 47.46
N LYS A 71 -6.14 -1.48 46.21
CA LYS A 71 -6.89 -0.29 45.82
C LYS A 71 -7.63 -0.58 44.52
N GLU A 72 -8.90 -0.22 44.52
CA GLU A 72 -9.98 -0.66 43.64
C GLU A 72 -9.78 -0.32 42.14
N GLU A 73 -10.15 -1.31 41.30
CA GLU A 73 -10.58 -1.32 39.88
C GLU A 73 -9.72 -0.70 38.75
N PRO A 74 -9.09 -1.58 37.94
CA PRO A 74 -8.90 -1.43 36.51
C PRO A 74 -9.68 -2.53 35.77
N LYS A 75 -10.99 -2.35 35.58
CA LYS A 75 -11.83 -3.32 34.84
C LYS A 75 -12.59 -2.69 33.66
N GLU A 76 -12.54 -1.37 33.53
CA GLU A 76 -13.25 -0.64 32.48
C GLU A 76 -12.44 -0.57 31.18
N GLU A 77 -11.13 -0.26 31.23
CA GLU A 77 -10.24 -0.16 30.05
C GLU A 77 -10.19 -1.46 29.21
N ALA A 78 -10.07 -2.62 29.87
CA ALA A 78 -10.01 -3.91 29.16
C ALA A 78 -11.31 -4.27 28.42
N LYS A 79 -12.46 -3.72 28.86
CA LYS A 79 -13.74 -3.93 28.18
C LYS A 79 -13.90 -2.95 27.02
N THR A 80 -13.47 -1.71 27.18
CA THR A 80 -13.47 -0.71 26.11
C THR A 80 -12.56 -1.12 24.94
N GLU A 81 -11.37 -1.65 25.25
CA GLU A 81 -10.40 -2.10 24.24
C GLU A 81 -10.91 -3.33 23.46
N LYS A 82 -11.53 -4.31 24.12
CA LYS A 82 -12.13 -5.45 23.41
C LYS A 82 -13.31 -5.05 22.52
N VAL A 83 -14.12 -4.09 22.97
CA VAL A 83 -15.24 -3.57 22.16
C VAL A 83 -14.73 -2.76 20.98
N SER A 84 -13.70 -1.93 21.16
CA SER A 84 -13.07 -1.21 20.04
C SER A 84 -12.45 -2.18 19.04
N VAL A 85 -11.72 -3.20 19.48
CA VAL A 85 -11.18 -4.26 18.61
C VAL A 85 -12.31 -4.91 17.80
N SER A 86 -13.41 -5.33 18.41
CA SER A 86 -14.55 -5.90 17.67
C SER A 86 -15.18 -4.93 16.66
N ARG A 87 -15.20 -3.63 16.98
CA ARG A 87 -15.70 -2.59 16.08
C ARG A 87 -14.76 -2.38 14.89
N GLU A 88 -13.45 -2.28 15.13
CA GLU A 88 -12.45 -2.12 14.07
C GLU A 88 -12.53 -3.26 13.06
N PHE A 89 -12.74 -4.51 13.50
CA PHE A 89 -12.83 -5.67 12.62
C PHE A 89 -14.05 -5.58 11.68
N SER A 90 -15.19 -5.15 12.22
CA SER A 90 -16.42 -4.96 11.43
C SER A 90 -16.29 -3.78 10.46
N SER A 91 -15.67 -2.69 10.91
CA SER A 91 -15.39 -1.50 10.11
C SER A 91 -14.41 -1.80 8.98
N ALA A 92 -13.33 -2.53 9.26
CA ALA A 92 -12.33 -2.94 8.28
C ALA A 92 -12.95 -3.84 7.20
N LEU A 93 -13.78 -4.82 7.59
CA LEU A 93 -14.47 -5.68 6.62
C LEU A 93 -15.38 -4.88 5.68
N LYS A 94 -16.17 -3.95 6.23
CA LYS A 94 -17.06 -3.10 5.42
C LYS A 94 -16.28 -2.18 4.48
N LYS A 95 -15.14 -1.65 4.92
CA LYS A 95 -14.25 -0.85 4.07
C LYS A 95 -13.61 -1.68 2.96
N ALA A 96 -13.16 -2.90 3.30
CA ALA A 96 -12.61 -3.84 2.33
C ALA A 96 -13.62 -4.16 1.21
N GLU A 97 -14.87 -4.45 1.59
CA GLU A 97 -15.98 -4.66 0.65
C GLU A 97 -16.19 -3.43 -0.24
N GLN A 98 -16.26 -2.22 0.34
CA GLN A 98 -16.41 -0.99 -0.45
C GLN A 98 -15.27 -0.79 -1.46
N TYR A 99 -14.02 -1.05 -1.07
CA TYR A 99 -12.88 -0.94 -1.98
C TYR A 99 -12.92 -1.98 -3.09
N ALA A 100 -13.31 -3.22 -2.78
CA ALA A 100 -13.47 -4.27 -3.77
C ALA A 100 -14.60 -3.95 -4.77
N GLU A 101 -15.74 -3.46 -4.30
CA GLU A 101 -16.91 -3.18 -5.13
C GLU A 101 -16.78 -1.93 -6.00
N SER A 102 -16.33 -0.84 -5.40
CA SER A 102 -16.36 0.48 -6.04
C SER A 102 -15.08 0.84 -6.77
N MET A 103 -13.93 0.37 -6.26
CA MET A 103 -12.61 0.69 -6.81
C MET A 103 -11.94 -0.49 -7.51
N HIS A 104 -12.58 -1.68 -7.48
CA HIS A 104 -12.08 -2.91 -8.11
C HIS A 104 -10.64 -3.23 -7.71
N MET A 105 -10.27 -2.93 -6.46
CA MET A 105 -8.92 -3.14 -5.97
C MET A 105 -8.61 -4.64 -5.80
N SER A 106 -7.33 -4.99 -5.87
CA SER A 106 -6.87 -6.33 -5.52
C SER A 106 -6.93 -6.57 -4.01
N LYS A 107 -6.92 -7.85 -3.63
CA LYS A 107 -6.87 -8.27 -2.24
C LYS A 107 -5.68 -7.65 -1.47
N ASN A 108 -4.50 -7.58 -2.09
CA ASN A 108 -3.30 -7.01 -1.48
C ASN A 108 -3.37 -5.49 -1.38
N ALA A 109 -3.85 -4.81 -2.42
CA ALA A 109 -4.01 -3.36 -2.40
C ALA A 109 -5.03 -2.92 -1.33
N ILE A 110 -6.10 -3.69 -1.13
CA ILE A 110 -7.07 -3.42 -0.07
C ILE A 110 -6.42 -3.58 1.31
N TYR A 111 -5.63 -4.63 1.54
CA TYR A 111 -4.91 -4.78 2.82
C TYR A 111 -4.05 -3.56 3.11
N ASP A 112 -3.22 -3.15 2.14
CA ASP A 112 -2.34 -2.00 2.27
C ASP A 112 -3.11 -0.71 2.56
N GLN A 113 -4.24 -0.52 1.88
CA GLN A 113 -5.11 0.65 2.08
C GLN A 113 -5.74 0.67 3.49
N LEU A 114 -6.12 -0.49 4.01
CA LEU A 114 -6.70 -0.61 5.35
C LEU A 114 -5.69 -0.27 6.44
N VAL A 115 -4.42 -0.68 6.29
CA VAL A 115 -3.37 -0.46 7.31
C VAL A 115 -2.59 0.85 7.12
N SER A 116 -2.67 1.45 5.94
CA SER A 116 -1.89 2.65 5.59
C SER A 116 -2.11 3.80 6.56
N GLU A 117 -1.02 4.44 6.98
CA GLU A 117 -1.03 5.69 7.76
C GLU A 117 -1.77 6.85 7.05
N TYR A 118 -1.91 6.76 5.73
CA TYR A 118 -2.61 7.73 4.90
C TYR A 118 -3.98 7.21 4.40
N GLY A 119 -4.36 5.99 4.76
CA GLY A 119 -5.60 5.33 4.38
C GLY A 119 -6.59 5.27 5.55
N GLU A 120 -7.02 4.06 5.90
CA GLU A 120 -7.98 3.86 6.99
C GLU A 120 -7.34 3.70 8.38
N GLN A 121 -6.03 3.43 8.45
CA GLN A 121 -5.26 3.27 9.69
C GLN A 121 -5.83 2.19 10.64
N PHE A 122 -6.48 1.15 10.11
CA PHE A 122 -6.95 0.03 10.92
C PHE A 122 -5.77 -0.75 11.53
N PRO A 123 -5.94 -1.32 12.73
CA PRO A 123 -5.03 -2.33 13.25
C PRO A 123 -4.80 -3.46 12.24
N ALA A 124 -3.57 -3.96 12.16
CA ALA A 124 -3.19 -4.97 11.16
C ALA A 124 -3.98 -6.29 11.29
N ASP A 125 -4.39 -6.65 12.51
CA ASP A 125 -5.24 -7.82 12.76
C ASP A 125 -6.69 -7.62 12.28
N ALA A 126 -7.25 -6.42 12.41
CA ALA A 126 -8.55 -6.05 11.84
C ALA A 126 -8.53 -6.07 10.31
N ALA A 127 -7.47 -5.52 9.69
CA ALA A 127 -7.29 -5.57 8.24
C ALA A 127 -7.10 -7.01 7.73
N GLN A 128 -6.30 -7.82 8.43
CA GLN A 128 -6.13 -9.23 8.08
C GLN A 128 -7.43 -10.01 8.22
N TYR A 129 -8.21 -9.74 9.27
CA TYR A 129 -9.54 -10.30 9.45
C TYR A 129 -10.44 -9.93 8.27
N ALA A 130 -10.48 -8.65 7.88
CA ALA A 130 -11.27 -8.18 6.74
C ALA A 130 -10.92 -8.97 5.46
N ILE A 131 -9.63 -9.07 5.13
CA ILE A 131 -9.13 -9.75 3.93
C ILE A 131 -9.35 -11.27 3.96
N ASN A 132 -9.38 -11.89 5.14
CA ASN A 132 -9.64 -13.32 5.28
C ASN A 132 -11.13 -13.67 5.20
N ASN A 133 -12.01 -12.73 5.53
CA ASN A 133 -13.46 -12.95 5.56
C ASN A 133 -14.19 -12.28 4.38
N LEU A 134 -13.47 -11.51 3.56
CA LEU A 134 -14.01 -10.92 2.35
C LEU A 134 -13.97 -11.96 1.21
N GLU A 135 -15.16 -12.41 0.81
CA GLU A 135 -15.36 -13.24 -0.36
C GLU A 135 -15.70 -12.34 -1.56
N PHE A 136 -14.84 -12.33 -2.57
CA PHE A 136 -15.00 -11.49 -3.75
C PHE A 136 -14.45 -12.19 -5.00
N ASP A 137 -14.96 -11.82 -6.17
CA ASP A 137 -14.41 -12.26 -7.45
C ASP A 137 -13.23 -11.34 -7.85
N TRP A 138 -12.02 -11.75 -7.47
CA TRP A 138 -10.80 -10.99 -7.74
C TRP A 138 -10.42 -10.97 -9.22
N ASN A 139 -10.76 -12.03 -9.96
CA ASN A 139 -10.59 -12.08 -11.40
C ASN A 139 -11.47 -11.04 -12.10
N ALA A 140 -12.72 -10.88 -11.67
CA ALA A 140 -13.60 -9.83 -12.17
C ALA A 140 -13.06 -8.42 -11.84
N ASN A 141 -12.47 -8.22 -10.66
CA ASN A 141 -11.83 -6.94 -10.31
C ASN A 141 -10.62 -6.65 -11.18
N ALA A 142 -9.74 -7.64 -11.39
CA ALA A 142 -8.58 -7.49 -12.28
C ALA A 142 -9.03 -7.14 -13.71
N LEU A 143 -10.05 -7.81 -14.22
CA LEU A 143 -10.61 -7.51 -15.54
C LEU A 143 -11.20 -6.10 -15.63
N LYS A 144 -11.92 -5.63 -14.61
CA LYS A 144 -12.42 -4.24 -14.60
C LYS A 144 -11.29 -3.22 -14.61
N LYS A 145 -10.24 -3.43 -13.82
CA LYS A 145 -9.04 -2.58 -13.84
C LYS A 145 -8.34 -2.62 -15.20
N ALA A 146 -8.22 -3.80 -15.80
CA ALA A 146 -7.66 -3.95 -17.14
C ALA A 146 -8.44 -3.17 -18.19
N ASN A 147 -9.78 -3.25 -18.17
CA ASN A 147 -10.65 -2.45 -19.05
C ASN A 147 -10.44 -0.95 -18.82
N SER A 148 -10.41 -0.47 -17.58
CA SER A 148 -10.13 0.95 -17.31
C SER A 148 -8.78 1.41 -17.88
N TYR A 149 -7.72 0.60 -17.74
CA TYR A 149 -6.42 0.94 -18.33
C TYR A 149 -6.43 0.90 -19.87
N ALA A 150 -7.18 -0.02 -20.46
CA ALA A 150 -7.34 -0.09 -21.91
C ALA A 150 -8.13 1.12 -22.44
N ASP A 151 -9.28 1.42 -21.83
CA ASP A 151 -10.24 2.41 -22.30
C ASP A 151 -9.81 3.86 -21.99
N ASP A 152 -9.27 4.11 -20.79
CA ASP A 152 -8.95 5.47 -20.33
C ASP A 152 -7.52 5.88 -20.66
N MET A 153 -6.61 4.92 -20.86
CA MET A 153 -5.18 5.17 -21.04
C MET A 153 -4.58 4.54 -22.31
N ASP A 154 -5.39 3.87 -23.14
CA ASP A 154 -4.97 3.22 -24.39
C ASP A 154 -3.76 2.28 -24.21
N MET A 155 -3.66 1.65 -23.03
CA MET A 155 -2.49 0.82 -22.69
C MET A 155 -2.49 -0.52 -23.44
N SER A 156 -1.32 -0.97 -23.86
CA SER A 156 -1.15 -2.31 -24.44
C SER A 156 -1.41 -3.42 -23.39
N LYS A 157 -1.84 -4.61 -23.84
CA LYS A 157 -2.05 -5.79 -22.98
C LYS A 157 -0.85 -6.12 -22.08
N SER A 158 0.38 -6.03 -22.59
CA SER A 158 1.59 -6.24 -21.78
C SER A 158 1.77 -5.18 -20.71
N ALA A 159 1.57 -3.90 -21.04
CA ALA A 159 1.69 -2.82 -20.07
C ALA A 159 0.60 -2.90 -18.98
N ILE A 160 -0.62 -3.32 -19.36
CA ILE A 160 -1.70 -3.57 -18.42
C ILE A 160 -1.34 -4.72 -17.48
N TYR A 161 -0.82 -5.84 -18.01
CA TYR A 161 -0.36 -6.95 -17.18
C TYR A 161 0.66 -6.49 -16.14
N ASP A 162 1.71 -5.79 -16.59
CA ASP A 162 2.77 -5.29 -15.71
C ASP A 162 2.21 -4.34 -14.64
N GLN A 163 1.25 -3.49 -15.01
CA GLN A 163 0.59 -2.57 -14.08
C GLN A 163 -0.28 -3.30 -13.05
N LEU A 164 -1.00 -4.36 -13.46
CA LEU A 164 -1.84 -5.15 -12.58
C LEU A 164 -1.03 -5.88 -11.51
N VAL A 165 0.13 -6.46 -11.88
CA VAL A 165 0.99 -7.22 -10.95
C VAL A 165 1.99 -6.36 -10.18
N SER A 166 2.18 -5.10 -10.59
CA SER A 166 3.20 -4.22 -10.01
C SER A 166 3.01 -4.03 -8.50
N GLU A 167 4.10 -4.15 -7.74
CA GLU A 167 4.15 -3.86 -6.30
C GLU A 167 3.80 -2.40 -5.96
N TYR A 168 3.87 -1.51 -6.94
CA TYR A 168 3.50 -0.09 -6.82
C TYR A 168 2.20 0.25 -7.58
N GLY A 169 1.62 -0.73 -8.28
CA GLY A 169 0.38 -0.61 -9.03
C GLY A 169 -0.77 -1.28 -8.30
N GLU A 170 -1.45 -2.19 -8.99
CA GLU A 170 -2.68 -2.80 -8.47
C GLU A 170 -2.47 -4.03 -7.59
N LYS A 171 -1.27 -4.65 -7.61
CA LYS A 171 -0.89 -5.81 -6.77
C LYS A 171 -1.81 -7.03 -6.88
N PHE A 172 -2.45 -7.23 -8.03
CA PHE A 172 -3.10 -8.49 -8.34
C PHE A 172 -2.07 -9.61 -8.39
N THR A 173 -2.53 -10.83 -8.14
CA THR A 173 -1.70 -12.02 -8.40
C THR A 173 -1.43 -12.16 -9.91
N PRO A 174 -0.34 -12.82 -10.31
CA PRO A 174 -0.07 -13.12 -11.71
C PRO A 174 -1.24 -13.85 -12.40
N GLU A 175 -1.91 -14.75 -11.69
CA GLU A 175 -3.05 -15.52 -12.21
C GLU A 175 -4.27 -14.63 -12.49
N GLU A 176 -4.61 -13.72 -11.57
CA GLU A 176 -5.70 -12.75 -11.75
C GLU A 176 -5.40 -11.75 -12.87
N ALA A 177 -4.16 -11.27 -12.94
CA ALA A 177 -3.73 -10.39 -14.02
C ALA A 177 -3.76 -11.10 -15.37
N GLN A 178 -3.30 -12.35 -15.44
CA GLN A 178 -3.36 -13.14 -16.67
C GLN A 178 -4.82 -13.38 -17.10
N TYR A 179 -5.69 -13.75 -16.16
CA TYR A 179 -7.12 -13.85 -16.43
C TYR A 179 -7.68 -12.55 -17.04
N ALA A 180 -7.32 -11.40 -16.47
CA ALA A 180 -7.77 -10.11 -16.98
C ALA A 180 -7.32 -9.88 -18.42
N ILE A 181 -6.07 -10.17 -18.76
CA ILE A 181 -5.52 -10.01 -20.12
C ILE A 181 -6.17 -10.96 -21.13
N ASP A 182 -6.40 -12.22 -20.72
CA ASP A 182 -7.02 -13.24 -21.57
C ASP A 182 -8.47 -12.90 -21.92
N ASN A 183 -9.14 -12.11 -21.07
CA ASN A 183 -10.53 -11.70 -21.23
C ASN A 183 -10.69 -10.21 -21.61
N LEU A 184 -9.59 -9.52 -21.95
CA LEU A 184 -9.60 -8.13 -22.40
C LEU A 184 -9.87 -8.08 -23.92
N GLU A 185 -10.86 -7.31 -24.35
CA GLU A 185 -11.25 -7.14 -25.76
C GLU A 185 -10.26 -6.26 -26.55
#